data_AF-A0A0Q1AYY3-F1
#
_entry.id   AF-A0A0Q1AYY3-F1
#
_cell.length_a   1.000
_cell.length_b   1.000
_cell.length_c   1.000
_cell.angle_alpha   90.00
_cell.angle_beta   90.00
_cell.angle_gamma   90.00
#
_symmetry.space_group_name_H-M   'P 1'
#
loop_
_entity.id
_entity.type
_entity.pdbx_description
1 polymer ?
#
loop_
_entity_poly.entity_id
_entity_poly.type
_entity_poly.pdbx_seq_one_letter_code
_entity_poly.pdbx_strand_id
1 'polypeptide(L)'
;MSNETPWYLKKSPLGNAYQHFSNVARQKTVLDAKTKELIRLSVASVFRCSHCTEHHIKDALDAGATKEEISEALLLASLQAAGTQLNWSKELFEKYLRD
;
A
#
# COMPACT_ATOMS: atom_id res chain seq x y z
N MET A 1 -5.34 17.14 10.97
CA MET A 1 -5.59 17.44 9.55
C MET A 1 -6.79 18.38 9.50
N SER A 2 -6.79 19.41 8.66
CA SER A 2 -7.89 20.40 8.65
C SER A 2 -9.23 19.71 8.38
N ASN A 3 -10.30 20.15 9.04
CA ASN A 3 -11.67 19.67 8.82
C ASN A 3 -12.27 20.19 7.50
N GLU A 4 -11.45 20.76 6.62
CA GLU A 4 -11.91 21.33 5.36
C GLU A 4 -11.81 20.29 4.25
N THR A 5 -12.92 20.08 3.54
CA THR A 5 -12.94 19.26 2.33
C THR A 5 -11.87 19.76 1.35
N PRO A 6 -10.93 18.89 0.91
CA PRO A 6 -9.86 19.29 -0.02
C PRO A 6 -10.38 19.96 -1.29
N TRP A 7 -9.66 20.97 -1.77
CA TRP A 7 -10.04 21.75 -2.97
C TRP A 7 -10.37 20.87 -4.18
N TYR A 8 -9.59 19.81 -4.41
CA TYR A 8 -9.77 18.93 -5.57
C TYR A 8 -11.08 18.15 -5.54
N LEU A 9 -11.64 17.85 -4.35
CA LEU A 9 -12.97 17.25 -4.24
C LEU A 9 -14.07 18.24 -4.59
N LYS A 10 -13.89 19.54 -4.29
CA LYS A 10 -14.89 20.57 -4.57
C LYS A 10 -14.93 20.97 -6.05
N LYS A 11 -13.78 20.97 -6.72
CA LYS A 11 -13.62 21.61 -8.04
C LYS A 11 -13.37 20.65 -9.20
N SER A 12 -12.95 19.41 -8.94
CA SER A 12 -12.71 18.43 -9.99
C SER A 12 -13.74 17.29 -9.92
N PRO A 13 -14.42 16.94 -11.03
CA PRO A 13 -15.25 15.74 -11.07
C PRO A 13 -14.44 14.47 -10.78
N LEU A 14 -13.14 14.46 -11.11
CA LEU A 14 -12.23 13.35 -10.78
C LEU A 14 -12.00 13.21 -9.27
N GLY A 15 -11.99 14.32 -8.53
CA GLY A 15 -11.87 14.29 -7.07
C GLY A 15 -13.06 13.57 -6.43
N ASN A 16 -14.29 13.94 -6.80
CA ASN A 16 -15.49 13.28 -6.31
C ASN A 16 -15.55 11.80 -6.70
N ALA A 17 -15.17 11.47 -7.94
CA ALA A 17 -15.09 10.08 -8.39
C ALA A 17 -14.07 9.27 -7.56
N TYR A 18 -12.89 9.83 -7.30
CA TYR A 18 -11.89 9.21 -6.43
C TYR A 18 -12.40 9.03 -5.00
N GLN A 19 -13.06 10.03 -4.41
CA GLN A 19 -13.61 9.91 -3.06
C GLN A 19 -14.67 8.81 -2.98
N HIS A 20 -15.56 8.72 -3.97
CA HIS A 20 -16.55 7.65 -4.05
C HIS A 20 -15.86 6.28 -4.12
N PHE A 21 -14.90 6.10 -5.04
CA PHE A 21 -14.12 4.87 -5.14
C PHE A 21 -13.42 4.52 -3.83
N SER A 22 -12.77 5.50 -3.19
CA SER A 22 -12.06 5.35 -1.92
C SER A 22 -13.00 4.91 -0.79
N ASN A 23 -14.23 5.43 -0.75
CA ASN A 23 -15.24 5.04 0.23
C ASN A 23 -15.71 3.59 0.00
N VAL A 24 -16.05 3.24 -1.24
CA VAL A 24 -16.46 1.86 -1.59
C VAL A 24 -15.34 0.87 -1.30
N ALA A 25 -14.09 1.22 -1.62
CA ALA A 25 -12.93 0.37 -1.37
C ALA A 25 -12.71 0.07 0.12
N ARG A 26 -13.06 1.00 1.03
CA ARG A 26 -12.97 0.83 2.49
C ARG A 26 -14.08 -0.04 3.08
N GLN A 27 -15.26 -0.09 2.48
CA GLN A 27 -16.35 -0.94 2.95
C GLN A 27 -15.98 -2.42 2.87
N LYS A 28 -16.62 -3.29 3.64
CA LYS A 28 -16.45 -4.74 3.48
C LYS A 28 -16.97 -5.14 2.09
N THR A 29 -16.09 -5.70 1.25
CA THR A 29 -16.46 -6.23 -0.07
C THR A 29 -16.15 -7.73 -0.09
N VAL A 30 -15.38 -8.21 -1.06
CA VAL A 30 -14.89 -9.60 -1.10
C VAL A 30 -13.88 -9.86 0.03
N LEU A 31 -13.04 -8.87 0.33
CA LEU A 31 -12.05 -8.93 1.41
C LEU A 31 -12.59 -8.20 2.66
N ASP A 32 -12.22 -8.72 3.82
CA ASP A 32 -12.45 -8.05 5.10
C ASP A 32 -11.51 -6.84 5.31
N ALA A 33 -11.78 -6.05 6.34
CA ALA A 33 -11.01 -4.83 6.63
C ALA A 33 -9.55 -5.15 6.96
N LYS A 34 -9.30 -6.17 7.77
CA LYS A 34 -7.95 -6.59 8.18
C LYS A 34 -7.09 -6.90 6.94
N THR A 35 -7.60 -7.76 6.06
CA THR A 35 -6.91 -8.17 4.85
C THR A 35 -6.66 -6.99 3.92
N LYS A 36 -7.63 -6.07 3.79
CA LYS A 36 -7.45 -4.85 2.99
C LYS A 36 -6.33 -3.96 3.52
N GLU A 37 -6.27 -3.75 4.83
CA GLU A 37 -5.24 -2.89 5.42
C GLU A 37 -3.85 -3.54 5.37
N LEU A 38 -3.74 -4.86 5.55
CA LEU A 38 -2.48 -5.59 5.33
C LEU A 38 -1.97 -5.44 3.89
N ILE A 39 -2.86 -5.50 2.89
CA ILE A 39 -2.47 -5.23 1.49
C ILE A 39 -2.04 -3.77 1.32
N ARG A 40 -2.82 -2.82 1.85
CA ARG A 40 -2.55 -1.39 1.69
C ARG A 40 -1.23 -0.97 2.33
N LEU A 41 -0.91 -1.46 3.53
CA LEU A 41 0.36 -1.14 4.20
C LEU A 41 1.55 -1.73 3.43
N SER A 42 1.44 -2.94 2.89
CA SER A 42 2.51 -3.54 2.08
C SER A 42 2.74 -2.75 0.79
N VAL A 43 1.67 -2.35 0.10
CA VAL A 43 1.76 -1.52 -1.12
C VAL A 43 2.32 -0.13 -0.80
N ALA A 44 1.88 0.51 0.28
CA ALA A 44 2.40 1.79 0.74
C ALA A 44 3.91 1.73 1.07
N SER A 45 4.35 0.62 1.68
CA SER A 45 5.75 0.36 2.01
C SER A 45 6.61 0.22 0.75
N VAL A 46 6.15 -0.56 -0.24
CA VAL A 46 6.86 -0.71 -1.54
C VAL A 46 6.97 0.64 -2.27
N PHE A 47 5.93 1.48 -2.23
CA PHE A 47 5.98 2.84 -2.77
C PHE A 47 6.76 3.84 -1.90
N ARG A 48 7.32 3.40 -0.77
CA ARG A 48 8.14 4.22 0.13
C ARG A 48 7.38 5.45 0.68
N CYS A 49 6.07 5.34 0.86
CA CYS A 49 5.27 6.39 1.49
C CYS A 49 5.20 6.14 3.00
N SER A 50 6.09 6.78 3.78
CA SER A 50 6.12 6.62 5.25
C SER A 50 4.79 6.98 5.91
N HIS A 51 4.20 8.11 5.51
CA HIS A 51 2.91 8.58 6.01
C HIS A 51 1.78 7.57 5.74
N CYS A 52 1.70 7.07 4.50
CA CYS A 52 0.68 6.10 4.11
C CYS A 52 0.87 4.77 4.85
N THR A 53 2.12 4.33 5.01
CA THR A 53 2.46 3.09 5.72
C THR A 53 2.06 3.20 7.18
N GLU A 54 2.39 4.31 7.85
CA GLU A 54 1.98 4.55 9.24
C GLU A 54 0.45 4.57 9.39
N HIS A 55 -0.26 5.24 8.47
CA HIS A 55 -1.72 5.28 8.48
C HIS A 55 -2.33 3.88 8.37
N HIS A 56 -1.89 3.08 7.39
CA HIS A 56 -2.43 1.74 7.18
C HIS A 56 -2.01 0.72 8.25
N ILE A 57 -0.87 0.94 8.95
CA ILE A 57 -0.55 0.16 10.15
C ILE A 57 -1.57 0.41 11.26
N LYS A 58 -1.96 1.67 11.50
CA LYS A 58 -2.98 2.01 12.51
C LYS A 58 -4.33 1.41 12.15
N ASP A 59 -4.76 1.61 10.91
CA ASP A 59 -6.04 1.06 10.42
C ASP A 59 -6.06 -0.48 10.45
N ALA A 60 -4.93 -1.14 10.19
CA ALA A 60 -4.82 -2.61 10.32
C ALA A 60 -4.98 -3.07 11.77
N LEU A 61 -4.32 -2.40 12.72
CA LEU A 61 -4.46 -2.69 14.16
C LEU A 61 -5.90 -2.50 14.63
N ASP A 62 -6.55 -1.40 14.21
CA ASP A 62 -7.95 -1.12 14.52
C ASP A 62 -8.91 -2.15 13.91
N ALA A 63 -8.54 -2.72 12.75
CA ALA A 63 -9.25 -3.84 12.12
C ALA A 63 -8.95 -5.21 12.75
N GLY A 64 -8.13 -5.26 13.81
CA GLY A 64 -7.81 -6.48 14.57
C GLY A 64 -6.60 -7.26 14.05
N ALA A 65 -5.75 -6.66 13.21
CA ALA A 65 -4.46 -7.27 12.86
C ALA A 65 -3.53 -7.34 14.07
N THR A 66 -2.74 -8.40 14.17
CA THR A 66 -1.68 -8.48 15.18
C THR A 66 -0.39 -7.83 14.69
N LYS A 67 0.53 -7.54 15.63
CA LYS A 67 1.85 -7.02 15.28
C LYS A 67 2.65 -8.02 14.45
N GLU A 68 2.45 -9.31 14.68
CA GLU A 68 3.06 -10.41 13.95
C GLU A 68 2.56 -10.42 12.50
N GLU A 69 1.25 -10.33 12.26
CA GLU A 69 0.67 -10.25 10.91
C GLU A 69 1.21 -9.04 10.13
N ILE A 70 1.26 -7.87 10.77
CA ILE A 70 1.80 -6.64 10.16
C ILE A 70 3.29 -6.80 9.86
N SER A 71 4.06 -7.38 10.78
CA SER A 71 5.50 -7.59 10.60
C SER A 71 5.77 -8.54 9.43
N GLU A 72 5.04 -9.65 9.33
CA GLU A 72 5.14 -10.57 8.21
C GLU A 72 4.78 -9.90 6.88
N ALA A 73 3.70 -9.11 6.83
CA ALA A 73 3.30 -8.38 5.64
C ALA A 73 4.37 -7.36 5.16
N LEU A 74 5.07 -6.70 6.08
CA LEU A 74 6.19 -5.80 5.76
C LEU A 74 7.45 -6.54 5.31
N LEU A 75 7.75 -7.70 5.90
CA LEU A 75 8.85 -8.56 5.46
C LEU A 75 8.61 -9.11 4.05
N LEU A 76 7.38 -9.54 3.75
CA LEU A 76 6.98 -9.96 2.39
C LEU A 76 7.08 -8.81 1.38
N ALA A 77 6.68 -7.60 1.75
CA ALA A 77 6.87 -6.40 0.92
C ALA A 77 8.36 -6.16 0.60
N SER A 78 9.23 -6.34 1.60
CA SER A 78 10.68 -6.20 1.44
C SER A 78 11.27 -7.25 0.51
N LEU A 79 10.87 -8.51 0.67
CA LEU A 79 11.25 -9.62 -0.21
C LEU A 79 10.85 -9.33 -1.66
N GLN A 80 9.61 -8.89 -1.88
CA GLN A 80 9.09 -8.60 -3.22
C GLN A 80 9.85 -7.44 -3.88
N ALA A 81 10.16 -6.39 -3.12
CA ALA A 81 10.93 -5.26 -3.62
C ALA A 81 12.34 -5.69 -4.06
N ALA A 82 13.04 -6.49 -3.24
CA ALA A 82 14.37 -6.99 -3.56
C ALA A 82 14.35 -7.92 -4.79
N GLY A 83 13.43 -8.88 -4.84
CA GLY A 83 13.29 -9.81 -5.97
C GLY A 83 12.97 -9.08 -7.29
N THR A 84 12.13 -8.04 -7.23
CA THR A 84 11.82 -7.21 -8.39
C THR A 84 13.05 -6.48 -8.92
N GLN A 85 13.86 -5.89 -8.02
CA GLN A 85 15.10 -5.21 -8.40
C GLN A 85 16.11 -6.16 -9.05
N LEU A 86 16.28 -7.37 -8.49
CA LEU A 86 17.18 -8.37 -9.05
C LEU A 86 16.73 -8.81 -10.44
N ASN A 87 15.43 -9.07 -10.62
CA ASN A 87 14.88 -9.44 -11.92
C ASN A 87 15.02 -8.33 -12.96
N TRP A 88 14.84 -7.07 -12.58
CA TRP A 88 15.06 -5.92 -13.48
C TRP A 88 16.50 -5.86 -13.99
N SER A 89 17.47 -6.13 -13.11
CA SER A 89 18.89 -6.12 -13.47
C SER A 89 19.38 -7.42 -14.12
N LYS A 90 18.55 -8.46 -14.18
CA LYS A 90 18.96 -9.81 -14.61
C LYS A 90 19.69 -9.81 -15.95
N GLU A 91 19.15 -9.12 -16.96
CA GLU A 91 19.77 -9.07 -18.28
C GLU A 91 21.15 -8.40 -18.26
N LEU A 92 21.35 -7.40 -17.39
CA LEU A 92 22.65 -6.75 -17.24
C LEU A 92 23.67 -7.69 -16.59
N PHE A 93 23.26 -8.44 -15.57
CA PHE A 93 24.11 -9.46 -14.94
C PHE A 93 24.54 -10.51 -15.97
N GLU A 94 23.59 -11.07 -16.72
CA GLU A 94 23.89 -12.09 -17.74
C GLU A 94 24.76 -11.55 -18.88
N LYS A 95 24.54 -10.31 -19.30
CA LYS A 95 25.25 -9.71 -20.44
C LYS A 95 26.68 -9.29 -20.10
N TYR A 96 26.93 -8.75 -18.91
CA TYR A 96 28.20 -8.08 -18.59
C TYR A 96 29.00 -8.77 -17.48
N LEU A 97 28.38 -9.61 -16.67
CA LEU A 97 28.96 -10.15 -15.43
C LEU A 97 28.97 -11.69 -15.37
N ARG A 98 28.68 -12.36 -16.50
CA ARG A 98 28.77 -13.82 -16.63
C ARG A 98 30.20 -14.21 -17.05
N ASP A 99 30.74 -15.23 -16.39
CA ASP A 99 32.04 -15.86 -16.74
C ASP A 99 32.03 -16.45 -18.17
#